data_AF-A0A972KHE5-F1
#
_entry.id   AF-A0A972KHE5-F1
#
_cell.length_a   1.000
_cell.length_b   1.000
_cell.length_c   1.000
_cell.angle_alpha   90.00
_cell.angle_beta   90.00
_cell.angle_gamma   90.00
#
_symmetry.space_group_name_H-M   'P 1'
#
loop_
_entity.id
_entity.type
_entity.pdbx_description
1 polymer ?
#
loop_
_entity_poly.entity_id
_entity_poly.type
_entity_poly.pdbx_seq_one_letter_code
_entity_poly.pdbx_strand_id
1 'polypeptide(L)'
;MNRQAKHLIGIRQYLNSPQSFEDLKTLVQLWEKHGDSLHPDFTLVVALCGKDPRPFLQKEGLDAGARFYDYAEARLSPAQLVKRMIYDFEPDSRVQIVYYSPYPEGLTYPVDLFTQMAVFLHYQHLAVRIPISRFPFRR
;
A
#
# COMPACT_ATOMS: atom_id res chain seq x y z
N MET A 1 -23.88 -12.04 -0.89
CA MET A 1 -23.22 -11.81 -2.20
C MET A 1 -21.83 -11.27 -1.93
N ASN A 2 -20.79 -12.01 -2.28
CA ASN A 2 -19.39 -11.55 -2.19
C ASN A 2 -19.21 -10.35 -3.12
N ARG A 3 -19.10 -9.14 -2.56
CA ARG A 3 -18.62 -7.96 -3.30
C ARG A 3 -17.10 -8.07 -3.36
N GLN A 4 -16.61 -8.81 -4.34
CA GLN A 4 -15.18 -8.85 -4.61
C GLN A 4 -14.80 -7.53 -5.29
N ALA A 5 -13.82 -6.82 -4.72
CA ALA A 5 -13.34 -5.56 -5.28
C ALA A 5 -12.87 -5.77 -6.73
N LYS A 6 -13.22 -4.83 -7.61
CA LYS A 6 -12.92 -4.89 -9.05
C LYS A 6 -11.92 -3.85 -9.50
N HIS A 7 -11.61 -2.86 -8.66
CA HIS A 7 -10.67 -1.80 -8.97
C HIS A 7 -9.59 -1.63 -7.90
N LEU A 8 -8.34 -1.42 -8.32
CA LEU A 8 -7.20 -1.19 -7.43
C LEU A 8 -6.68 0.24 -7.57
N ILE A 9 -6.53 0.94 -6.45
CA ILE A 9 -5.77 2.18 -6.35
C ILE A 9 -4.47 1.88 -5.64
N GLY A 10 -3.35 1.98 -6.36
CA GLY A 10 -2.01 1.79 -5.83
C GLY A 10 -1.38 3.14 -5.47
N ILE A 11 -1.02 3.33 -4.21
CA ILE A 11 -0.22 4.47 -3.76
C ILE A 11 1.10 3.94 -3.24
N ARG A 12 2.20 4.52 -3.72
CA ARG A 12 3.53 4.22 -3.19
C ARG A 12 3.96 5.34 -2.26
N GLN A 13 4.67 5.05 -1.16
CA GLN A 13 5.15 6.10 -0.27
C GLN A 13 6.47 5.72 0.42
N TYR A 14 7.38 6.69 0.52
CA TYR A 14 8.63 6.56 1.27
C TYR A 14 8.46 7.17 2.65
N LEU A 15 8.61 6.36 3.69
CA LEU A 15 8.50 6.79 5.08
C LEU A 15 9.86 7.19 5.64
N ASN A 16 10.19 8.47 5.56
CA ASN A 16 11.49 8.99 6.01
C ASN A 16 11.39 10.20 6.95
N SER A 17 10.23 10.85 6.99
CA SER A 17 10.00 12.13 7.67
C SER A 17 8.64 12.13 8.39
N PRO A 18 8.45 12.91 9.46
CA PRO A 18 7.16 13.01 10.14
C PRO A 18 5.99 13.31 9.18
N GLN A 19 6.20 14.21 8.21
CA GLN A 19 5.20 14.52 7.19
C GLN A 19 4.76 13.28 6.40
N SER A 20 5.71 12.41 6.01
CA SER A 20 5.36 11.18 5.30
C SER A 20 4.53 10.21 6.13
N PHE A 21 4.52 10.30 7.46
CA PHE A 21 3.59 9.51 8.30
C PHE A 21 2.21 10.17 8.40
N GLU A 22 2.17 11.50 8.54
CA GLU A 22 0.90 12.25 8.53
C GLU A 22 0.14 12.12 7.20
N ASP A 23 0.88 12.09 6.08
CA ASP A 23 0.30 11.84 4.76
C ASP A 23 -0.34 10.45 4.68
N LEU A 24 0.34 9.42 5.25
CA LEU A 24 -0.20 8.06 5.33
C LEU A 24 -1.49 8.03 6.15
N LYS A 25 -1.48 8.63 7.35
CA LYS A 25 -2.66 8.75 8.20
C LYS A 25 -3.82 9.42 7.47
N THR A 26 -3.56 10.53 6.81
CA THR A 26 -4.57 11.28 6.04
C THR A 26 -5.17 10.41 4.94
N LEU A 27 -4.34 9.64 4.22
CA LEU A 27 -4.81 8.72 3.17
C LEU A 27 -5.73 7.64 3.74
N VAL A 28 -5.34 6.98 4.84
CA VAL A 28 -6.15 5.94 5.48
C VAL A 28 -7.48 6.51 5.94
N GLN A 29 -7.48 7.62 6.66
CA GLN A 29 -8.69 8.26 7.20
C GLN A 29 -9.63 8.75 6.09
N LEU A 30 -9.11 9.31 5.00
CA LEU A 30 -9.92 9.72 3.86
C LEU A 30 -10.57 8.51 3.19
N TRP A 31 -9.84 7.40 3.06
CA TRP A 31 -10.37 6.19 2.44
C TRP A 31 -11.44 5.51 3.31
N GLU A 32 -11.23 5.45 4.62
CA GLU A 32 -12.23 4.95 5.57
C GLU A 32 -13.51 5.82 5.53
N LYS A 33 -13.36 7.14 5.50
CA LYS A 33 -14.49 8.07 5.53
C LYS A 33 -15.27 8.16 4.22
N HIS A 34 -14.57 8.07 3.08
CA HIS A 34 -15.15 8.37 1.77
C HIS A 34 -15.13 7.22 0.78
N GLY A 35 -14.47 6.09 1.08
CA GLY A 35 -14.34 4.95 0.18
C GLY A 35 -15.70 4.40 -0.27
N ASP A 36 -16.69 4.36 0.63
CA ASP A 36 -18.07 3.96 0.31
C ASP A 36 -18.73 4.86 -0.75
N SER A 37 -18.45 6.15 -0.69
CA SER A 37 -19.02 7.15 -1.58
C SER A 37 -18.32 7.20 -2.94
N LEU A 38 -17.08 6.68 -3.04
CA LEU A 38 -16.30 6.67 -4.28
C LEU A 38 -16.69 5.49 -5.18
N HIS A 39 -16.72 4.26 -4.65
CA HIS A 39 -17.43 3.08 -5.18
C HIS A 39 -17.15 1.89 -4.24
N PRO A 40 -18.12 1.02 -3.94
CA PRO A 40 -17.91 -0.14 -3.06
C PRO A 40 -16.93 -1.20 -3.60
N ASP A 41 -16.46 -1.04 -4.84
CA ASP A 41 -15.62 -2.03 -5.54
C ASP A 41 -14.13 -1.60 -5.65
N PHE A 42 -13.72 -0.51 -5.00
CA PHE A 42 -12.31 -0.08 -4.96
C PHE A 42 -11.59 -0.58 -3.70
N THR A 43 -10.36 -1.06 -3.89
CA THR A 43 -9.39 -1.32 -2.82
C THR A 43 -8.22 -0.36 -2.95
N LEU A 44 -7.85 0.30 -1.84
CA LEU A 44 -6.62 1.08 -1.74
C LEU A 44 -5.49 0.20 -1.25
N VAL A 45 -4.40 0.18 -2.00
CA VAL A 45 -3.16 -0.49 -1.60
C VAL A 45 -2.07 0.56 -1.46
N VAL A 46 -1.50 0.68 -0.26
CA VAL A 46 -0.41 1.60 0.04
C VAL A 46 0.89 0.79 0.20
N ALA A 47 1.77 0.85 -0.80
CA ALA A 47 3.08 0.20 -0.77
C ALA A 47 4.12 1.13 -0.12
N LEU A 48 4.65 0.72 1.03
CA LEU A 48 5.54 1.49 1.89
C LEU A 48 6.96 0.93 1.89
N CYS A 49 7.94 1.84 1.92
CA CYS A 49 9.32 1.50 2.28
C CYS A 49 9.93 2.58 3.18
N GLY A 50 11.09 2.30 3.77
CA GLY A 50 11.79 3.19 4.69
C GLY A 50 11.60 2.80 6.15
N LYS A 51 11.21 3.74 7.01
CA LYS A 51 10.97 3.48 8.43
C LYS A 51 9.73 2.59 8.62
N ASP A 52 9.79 1.71 9.60
CA ASP A 52 8.67 0.82 9.97
C ASP A 52 7.43 1.65 10.37
N PRO A 53 6.30 1.52 9.64
CA PRO A 53 5.05 2.20 9.96
C PRO A 53 4.30 1.63 11.15
N ARG A 54 4.56 0.37 11.56
CA ARG A 54 3.71 -0.35 12.52
C ARG A 54 3.55 0.40 13.85
N PRO A 55 4.60 0.96 14.49
CA PRO A 55 4.44 1.71 15.74
C PRO A 55 3.56 2.95 15.58
N PHE A 56 3.64 3.61 14.43
CA PHE A 56 2.82 4.78 14.12
C PHE A 56 1.35 4.40 13.91
N LEU A 57 1.07 3.37 13.10
CA LEU A 57 -0.28 2.90 12.84
C LEU A 57 -1.01 2.49 14.13
N GLN A 58 -0.32 1.78 15.03
CA GLN A 58 -0.85 1.38 16.33
C GLN A 58 -1.14 2.59 17.23
N LYS A 59 -0.20 3.54 17.31
CA LYS A 59 -0.36 4.76 18.12
C LYS A 59 -1.57 5.58 17.67
N GLU A 60 -1.81 5.66 16.36
CA GLU A 60 -2.89 6.45 15.77
C GLU A 60 -4.22 5.68 15.65
N GLY A 61 -4.28 4.41 16.06
CA GLY A 61 -5.48 3.57 16.01
C GLY A 61 -5.96 3.24 14.59
N LEU A 62 -5.03 3.17 13.63
CA LEU A 62 -5.32 2.90 12.21
C LEU A 62 -5.31 1.40 11.86
N ASP A 63 -4.94 0.55 12.81
CA ASP A 63 -4.88 -0.90 12.67
C ASP A 63 -6.26 -1.56 12.50
N ALA A 64 -7.32 -0.92 13.00
CA ALA A 64 -8.68 -1.41 12.88
C ALA A 64 -9.27 -1.27 11.46
N GLY A 65 -8.85 -0.26 10.70
CA GLY A 65 -9.39 0.03 9.36
C GLY A 65 -8.41 -0.19 8.21
N ALA A 66 -7.15 -0.54 8.50
CA ALA A 66 -6.17 -0.93 7.51
C ALA A 66 -5.52 -2.28 7.84
N ARG A 67 -5.43 -3.16 6.84
CA ARG A 67 -4.71 -4.42 6.96
C ARG A 67 -3.23 -4.20 6.68
N PHE A 68 -2.38 -4.55 7.64
CA PHE A 68 -0.93 -4.37 7.53
C PHE A 68 -0.22 -5.67 7.15
N TYR A 69 0.61 -5.61 6.11
CA TYR A 69 1.49 -6.69 5.69
C TYR A 69 2.94 -6.25 5.77
N ASP A 70 3.76 -7.09 6.40
CA ASP A 70 5.16 -6.83 6.63
C ASP A 70 6.02 -7.86 5.90
N TYR A 71 6.72 -7.38 4.88
CA TYR A 71 7.62 -8.14 4.04
C TYR A 71 9.00 -7.50 3.95
N ALA A 72 9.31 -6.55 4.83
CA ALA A 72 10.55 -5.76 4.78
C ALA A 72 11.82 -6.63 4.85
N GLU A 73 11.78 -7.72 5.62
CA GLU A 73 12.90 -8.66 5.75
C GLU A 73 12.94 -9.73 4.66
N ALA A 74 11.88 -9.86 3.86
CA ALA A 74 11.74 -11.00 2.95
C ALA A 74 12.72 -10.96 1.76
N ARG A 75 13.34 -9.79 1.47
CA ARG A 75 14.28 -9.57 0.35
C ARG A 75 13.81 -10.23 -0.96
N LEU A 76 12.52 -10.08 -1.27
CA LEU A 76 11.88 -10.68 -2.44
C LEU A 76 11.89 -9.73 -3.64
N SER A 77 11.97 -10.30 -4.85
CA SER A 77 11.57 -9.56 -6.05
C SER A 77 10.09 -9.19 -6.01
N PRO A 78 9.62 -8.18 -6.78
CA PRO A 78 8.21 -7.78 -6.79
C PRO A 78 7.27 -8.93 -7.13
N ALA A 79 7.61 -9.76 -8.12
CA ALA A 79 6.79 -10.91 -8.51
C ALA A 79 6.68 -11.96 -7.38
N GLN A 80 7.77 -12.21 -6.64
CA GLN A 80 7.75 -13.11 -5.49
C GLN A 80 6.98 -12.51 -4.31
N LEU A 81 7.11 -11.19 -4.11
CA LEU A 81 6.35 -10.46 -3.09
C LEU A 81 4.85 -10.56 -3.37
N VAL A 82 4.40 -10.31 -4.61
CA VAL A 82 2.99 -10.48 -4.97
C VAL A 82 2.54 -11.92 -4.76
N LYS A 83 3.31 -12.91 -5.22
CA LYS A 83 2.98 -14.33 -5.01
C LYS A 83 2.82 -14.70 -3.53
N ARG A 84 3.60 -14.09 -2.64
CA ARG A 84 3.46 -14.29 -1.20
C ARG A 84 2.22 -13.57 -0.67
N MET A 85 2.08 -12.31 -1.03
CA MET A 85 1.02 -11.44 -0.56
C MET A 85 -0.36 -11.98 -0.94
N ILE A 86 -0.56 -12.59 -2.12
CA ILE A 86 -1.88 -13.14 -2.50
C ILE A 86 -2.41 -14.22 -1.55
N TYR A 87 -1.54 -14.95 -0.83
CA TYR A 87 -1.98 -15.93 0.15
C TYR A 87 -2.45 -15.27 1.44
N ASP A 88 -1.85 -14.14 1.78
CA ASP A 88 -2.16 -13.37 2.98
C ASP A 88 -3.28 -12.34 2.72
N PHE A 89 -3.54 -12.01 1.44
CA PHE A 89 -4.38 -10.89 1.03
C PHE A 89 -5.84 -11.09 1.42
N GLU A 90 -6.35 -10.22 2.29
CA GLU A 90 -7.74 -10.24 2.72
C GLU A 90 -8.57 -9.24 1.91
N PRO A 91 -9.34 -9.67 0.90
CA PRO A 91 -10.02 -8.78 -0.03
C PRO A 91 -11.10 -7.90 0.62
N ASP A 92 -11.57 -8.26 1.81
CA ASP A 92 -12.59 -7.50 2.55
C ASP A 92 -12.03 -6.24 3.21
N SER A 93 -10.69 -6.14 3.38
CA SER A 93 -10.07 -4.91 3.86
C SER A 93 -9.94 -3.90 2.72
N ARG A 94 -10.43 -2.67 2.96
CA ARG A 94 -10.44 -1.60 1.95
C ARG A 94 -9.12 -0.88 1.83
N VAL A 95 -8.32 -0.90 2.89
CA VAL A 95 -6.99 -0.33 2.92
C VAL A 95 -6.01 -1.46 3.21
N GLN A 96 -5.06 -1.64 2.30
CA GLN A 96 -4.05 -2.68 2.34
C GLN A 96 -2.70 -1.98 2.41
N ILE A 97 -2.02 -2.04 3.54
CA ILE A 97 -0.71 -1.42 3.74
C ILE A 97 0.35 -2.48 3.59
N VAL A 98 1.18 -2.37 2.54
CA VAL A 98 2.23 -3.33 2.22
C VAL A 98 3.59 -2.69 2.51
N TYR A 99 4.22 -3.05 3.62
CA TYR A 99 5.58 -2.61 3.95
C TYR A 99 6.59 -3.64 3.43
N TYR A 100 7.43 -3.27 2.47
CA TYR A 100 8.20 -4.25 1.70
C TYR A 100 9.71 -4.03 1.67
N SER A 101 10.20 -2.89 2.18
CA SER A 101 11.65 -2.66 2.30
C SER A 101 11.96 -1.61 3.36
N PRO A 102 12.95 -1.84 4.23
CA PRO A 102 13.42 -0.80 5.15
C PRO A 102 14.31 0.24 4.45
N TYR A 103 14.73 -0.02 3.21
CA TYR A 103 15.70 0.78 2.47
C TYR A 103 15.03 1.69 1.42
N PRO A 104 15.62 2.86 1.12
CA PRO A 104 15.12 3.74 0.08
C PRO A 104 15.13 3.08 -1.31
N GLU A 105 16.00 2.12 -1.58
CA GLU A 105 16.03 1.39 -2.86
C GLU A 105 14.77 0.57 -3.15
N GLY A 106 13.89 0.33 -2.17
CA GLY A 106 12.55 -0.24 -2.42
C GLY A 106 11.73 0.58 -3.43
N LEU A 107 12.10 1.85 -3.61
CA LEU A 107 11.45 2.83 -4.46
C LEU A 107 11.55 2.54 -5.98
N THR A 108 12.38 1.61 -6.43
CA THR A 108 12.45 1.22 -7.85
C THR A 108 11.34 0.27 -8.30
N TYR A 109 10.54 -0.29 -7.39
CA TYR A 109 9.67 -1.45 -7.65
C TYR A 109 8.13 -1.28 -7.75
N PRO A 110 7.51 -0.08 -7.71
CA PRO A 110 6.09 0.02 -7.36
C PRO A 110 5.12 -0.27 -8.52
N VAL A 111 5.42 0.14 -9.76
CA VAL A 111 4.48 -0.07 -10.88
C VAL A 111 4.34 -1.55 -11.17
N ASP A 112 5.46 -2.29 -11.19
CA ASP A 112 5.44 -3.73 -11.38
C ASP A 112 4.72 -4.44 -10.23
N LEU A 113 4.94 -4.02 -8.98
CA LEU A 113 4.22 -4.54 -7.83
C LEU A 113 2.70 -4.42 -8.03
N PHE A 114 2.20 -3.20 -8.29
CA PHE A 114 0.77 -2.98 -8.44
C PHE A 114 0.18 -3.63 -9.70
N THR A 115 0.95 -3.68 -10.79
CA THR A 115 0.52 -4.35 -12.04
C THR A 115 0.38 -5.85 -11.82
N GLN A 116 1.38 -6.47 -11.19
CA GLN A 116 1.32 -7.88 -10.82
C GLN A 116 0.14 -8.13 -9.87
N MET A 117 -0.07 -7.29 -8.86
CA MET A 117 -1.24 -7.39 -7.98
C MET A 117 -2.56 -7.32 -8.74
N ALA A 118 -2.70 -6.37 -9.66
CA ALA A 118 -3.91 -6.22 -10.46
C ALA A 118 -4.20 -7.47 -11.29
N VAL A 119 -3.16 -8.03 -11.94
CA VAL A 119 -3.27 -9.27 -12.72
C VAL A 119 -3.65 -10.46 -11.85
N PHE A 120 -2.94 -10.68 -10.75
CA PHE A 120 -3.14 -11.86 -9.90
C PHE A 120 -4.46 -11.85 -9.13
N LEU A 121 -4.93 -10.67 -8.72
CA LEU A 121 -6.19 -10.52 -7.98
C LEU A 121 -7.38 -10.25 -8.91
N HIS A 122 -7.16 -10.31 -10.24
CA HIS A 122 -8.18 -10.09 -11.28
C HIS A 122 -8.89 -8.73 -11.19
N TYR A 123 -8.16 -7.68 -10.80
CA TYR A 123 -8.66 -6.32 -10.86
C TYR A 123 -8.83 -5.87 -12.32
N GLN A 124 -9.97 -5.26 -12.63
CA GLN A 124 -10.31 -4.78 -13.97
C GLN A 124 -9.59 -3.47 -14.31
N HIS A 125 -9.31 -2.64 -13.31
CA HIS A 125 -8.65 -1.35 -13.49
C HIS A 125 -7.60 -1.10 -12.41
N LEU A 126 -6.50 -0.48 -12.83
CA LEU A 126 -5.39 -0.09 -11.98
C LEU A 126 -5.10 1.41 -12.14
N ALA A 127 -5.11 2.15 -11.03
CA ALA A 127 -4.59 3.51 -10.97
C ALA A 127 -3.38 3.56 -10.02
N VAL A 128 -2.20 3.95 -10.51
CA VAL A 128 -0.99 4.06 -9.68
C VAL A 128 -0.61 5.53 -9.51
N ARG A 129 -0.48 5.99 -8.26
CA ARG A 129 0.09 7.29 -7.92
C ARG A 129 1.45 7.11 -7.27
N ILE A 130 2.46 7.73 -7.87
CA ILE A 130 3.81 7.85 -7.32
C ILE A 130 3.94 9.29 -6.80
N PRO A 131 3.86 9.54 -5.48
CA PRO A 131 4.17 10.85 -4.94
C PRO A 131 5.62 11.16 -5.27
N ILE A 132 5.84 12.30 -5.92
CA ILE A 132 7.15 12.85 -6.22
C ILE A 132 7.72 13.36 -4.89
N SER A 133 8.22 12.46 -4.05
CA SER A 133 9.09 12.87 -2.96
C SER A 133 10.30 13.55 -3.61
N ARG A 134 10.60 14.79 -3.22
CA ARG A 134 11.86 15.45 -3.56
C ARG A 134 12.98 14.58 -2.99
N PHE A 135 13.44 13.61 -3.77
CA PHE A 135 14.64 12.85 -3.43
C PHE A 135 15.78 13.85 -3.38
N PRO A 136 16.52 13.96 -2.26
CA PRO A 136 17.83 14.57 -2.32
C PRO A 136 18.70 13.56 -3.06
N PHE A 137 18.73 13.62 -4.38
CA PHE A 137 19.88 13.12 -5.11
C PHE A 137 21.04 14.04 -4.71
N ARG A 138 21.73 13.71 -3.61
CA ARG A 138 23.07 14.21 -3.40
C ARG A 138 23.91 13.58 -4.51
N ARG A 139 24.27 14.40 -5.50
CA ARG A 139 25.41 14.14 -6.37
C ARG A 139 26.68 14.14 -5.53
#